data_AF-A0A969TA28-F1
#
_entry.id   AF-A0A969TA28-F1
#
_cell.length_a   1.000
_cell.length_b   1.000
_cell.length_c   1.000
_cell.angle_alpha   90.00
_cell.angle_beta   90.00
_cell.angle_gamma   90.00
#
_symmetry.space_group_name_H-M   'P 1'
#
loop_
_entity.id
_entity.type
_entity.pdbx_description
1 polymer ?
#
loop_
_entity_poly.entity_id
_entity_poly.type
_entity_poly.pdbx_seq_one_letter_code
_entity_poly.pdbx_strand_id
1 'polypeptide(L)' 'MKIHNVIGINGYTLIVYRSLDQLYRFSIIDCSGIAFNFDNLFLTAEEAGVKGRAAIEIAFDFDRYPQY' A
#
# COMPACT_ATOMS: atom_id res chain seq x y z
N MET A 1 11.03 -10.46 7.93
CA MET A 1 10.28 -9.34 7.34
C MET A 1 10.74 -8.06 8.03
N LYS A 2 11.05 -6.99 7.29
CA LYS A 2 11.49 -5.70 7.87
C LYS A 2 10.64 -4.58 7.30
N ILE A 3 9.93 -3.85 8.17
CA ILE A 3 9.21 -2.64 7.75
C ILE A 3 10.24 -1.60 7.33
N HIS A 4 10.08 -1.08 6.12
CA HIS A 4 10.93 -0.06 5.55
C HIS A 4 10.32 1.33 5.74
N ASN A 5 9.03 1.47 5.48
CA ASN A 5 8.33 2.74 5.63
C ASN A 5 6.85 2.54 5.98
N VAL A 6 6.28 3.51 6.70
CA VAL A 6 4.85 3.57 7.04
C VAL A 6 4.38 4.99 6.76
N ILE A 7 3.37 5.13 5.90
CA ILE A 7 2.90 6.45 5.43
C ILE A 7 1.38 6.49 5.57
N GLY A 8 0.86 7.50 6.28
CA GLY A 8 -0.58 7.78 6.33
C GLY A 8 -1.00 8.69 5.18
N ILE A 9 -2.04 8.32 4.44
CA ILE A 9 -2.55 9.05 3.27
C ILE A 9 -4.08 8.92 3.23
N ASN A 10 -4.81 10.04 3.31
CA ASN A 10 -6.28 10.10 3.14
C ASN A 10 -7.08 9.08 3.97
N GLY A 11 -6.62 8.76 5.19
CA GLY A 11 -7.27 7.77 6.06
C GLY A 11 -6.84 6.32 5.83
N TYR A 12 -5.97 6.07 4.84
CA TYR A 12 -5.28 4.80 4.63
C TYR A 12 -3.88 4.85 5.19
N THR A 13 -3.33 3.68 5.53
CA THR A 13 -1.94 3.50 5.92
C THR A 13 -1.24 2.60 4.91
N LEU A 14 -0.26 3.15 4.20
CA LEU A 14 0.66 2.41 3.32
C LEU A 14 1.83 1.88 4.14
N ILE A 15 2.05 0.58 4.11
CA ILE A 15 3.20 -0.08 4.73
C ILE A 15 4.06 -0.65 3.62
N VAL A 16 5.29 -0.18 3.49
CA VAL A 16 6.30 -0.77 2.60
C VAL A 16 7.25 -1.59 3.43
N TYR A 17 7.45 -2.85 3.06
CA TYR A 17 8.29 -3.78 3.80
C TYR A 17 9.12 -4.68 2.89
N ARG A 18 10.25 -5.14 3.42
CA ARG A 18 11.12 -6.11 2.76
C ARG A 18 10.80 -7.52 3.24
N SER A 19 10.55 -8.42 2.29
CA SER A 19 10.22 -9.82 2.54
C SER A 19 11.48 -10.68 2.66
N LEU A 20 11.31 -11.96 3.00
CA LEU A 20 12.42 -12.92 3.18
C LEU A 20 13.16 -13.19 1.87
N ASP A 21 12.46 -13.12 0.75
CA ASP A 21 12.98 -13.16 -0.62
C ASP A 21 13.84 -11.93 -1.01
N GLN A 22 14.09 -11.01 -0.06
CA GLN A 22 14.85 -9.77 -0.24
C GLN A 22 14.20 -8.74 -1.17
N LEU A 23 12.98 -8.97 -1.65
CA LEU A 23 12.19 -8.03 -2.46
C LEU A 23 11.30 -7.17 -1.57
N TYR A 24 10.83 -6.06 -2.14
CA TYR A 24 9.93 -5.11 -1.51
C TYR A 24 8.49 -5.41 -1.87
N ARG A 25 7.61 -5.24 -0.89
CA ARG A 25 6.16 -5.37 -1.01
C ARG A 25 5.51 -4.19 -0.32
N PHE A 26 4.23 -4.01 -0.58
CA PHE A 26 3.42 -3.07 0.17
C PHE A 26 2.09 -3.69 0.60
N SER A 27 1.58 -3.19 1.72
CA SER A 27 0.22 -3.44 2.20
C SER A 27 -0.46 -2.10 2.46
N ILE A 28 -1.77 -2.06 2.31
CA ILE A 28 -2.59 -0.89 2.60
C ILE A 28 -3.57 -1.27 3.70
N ILE A 29 -3.68 -0.45 4.73
CA ILE A 29 -4.72 -0.59 5.76
C ILE A 29 -5.71 0.54 5.55
N ASP A 30 -7.00 0.23 5.45
CA ASP A 30 -8.05 1.24 5.32
C ASP A 30 -8.43 1.87 6.67
N CYS A 31 -9.37 2.82 6.64
CA CYS A 31 -9.87 3.47 7.84
C CYS A 31 -10.66 2.53 8.78
N SER A 32 -11.11 1.38 8.28
CA SER A 32 -11.77 0.33 9.06
C SER A 32 -10.76 -0.61 9.75
N GLY A 33 -9.47 -0.45 9.49
CA GLY A 33 -8.41 -1.32 10.01
C GLY A 33 -8.23 -2.63 9.22
N ILE A 34 -8.86 -2.75 8.05
CA ILE A 34 -8.73 -3.90 7.16
C ILE A 34 -7.43 -3.79 6.37
N ALA A 35 -6.58 -4.81 6.47
CA ALA A 35 -5.32 -4.88 5.73
C ALA A 35 -5.52 -5.57 4.37
N PHE A 36 -5.18 -4.84 3.32
CA PHE A 36 -5.08 -5.32 1.95
C PHE A 36 -3.62 -5.59 1.61
N ASN A 37 -3.31 -6.86 1.34
CA ASN A 37 -1.99 -7.29 0.93
C ASN A 37 -1.99 -7.50 -0.59
N PHE A 38 -0.89 -7.10 -1.24
CA PHE A 38 -0.71 -7.25 -2.68
C PHE A 38 0.40 -8.27 -2.95
N ASP A 39 0.17 -9.16 -3.91
CA ASP A 39 1.17 -10.17 -4.32
C ASP A 39 2.29 -9.60 -5.19
N ASN A 40 2.22 -8.31 -5.53
CA ASN A 40 3.23 -7.64 -6.32
C ASN A 40 4.57 -7.55 -5.58
N LEU A 41 5.63 -7.87 -6.31
CA LEU A 41 7.01 -7.84 -5.84
C LEU A 41 7.78 -6.75 -6.57
N PHE A 42 8.57 -5.98 -5.82
CA PHE A 42 9.33 -4.84 -6.34
C PHE A 42 10.81 -4.94 -5.96
N LEU A 43 11.69 -4.44 -6.84
CA LEU A 43 13.14 -4.47 -6.60
C LEU A 43 13.58 -3.39 -5.60
N THR A 44 12.82 -2.29 -5.50
CA THR A 44 13.15 -1.16 -4.64
C THR A 44 11.97 -0.75 -3.75
N ALA A 45 12.28 -0.19 -2.58
CA ALA A 45 11.26 0.36 -1.69
C ALA A 45 10.52 1.55 -2.30
N GLU A 46 11.21 2.32 -3.14
CA GLU A 46 10.64 3.49 -3.82
C GLU A 46 9.56 3.08 -4.81
N GLU A 47 9.84 2.05 -5.64
CA GLU A 47 8.87 1.52 -6.60
C GLU A 47 7.62 0.97 -5.89
N ALA A 48 7.81 0.17 -4.83
CA ALA A 48 6.71 -0.32 -3.99
C ALA A 48 5.90 0.84 -3.38
N GLY A 49 6.57 1.90 -2.93
CA GLY A 49 5.92 3.09 -2.39
C GLY A 49 5.13 3.88 -3.43
N VAL A 50 5.67 4.08 -4.64
CA VAL A 50 4.96 4.75 -5.74
C VAL A 50 3.71 3.96 -6.14
N LYS A 51 3.83 2.64 -6.30
CA LYS A 51 2.69 1.78 -6.66
C LYS A 51 1.65 1.73 -5.55
N GLY A 52 2.08 1.66 -4.29
CA GLY A 52 1.18 1.70 -3.14
C GLY A 52 0.42 3.02 -3.02
N ARG A 53 1.08 4.16 -3.29
CA ARG A 53 0.41 5.47 -3.33
C ARG A 53 -0.66 5.54 -4.42
N ALA A 54 -0.32 5.11 -5.63
CA ALA A 54 -1.29 5.08 -6.74
C ALA A 54 -2.50 4.17 -6.42
N ALA A 55 -2.28 3.04 -5.75
CA ALA A 55 -3.37 2.16 -5.33
C ALA A 55 -4.30 2.83 -4.28
N ILE A 56 -3.74 3.60 -3.35
CA ILE A 56 -4.53 4.40 -2.39
C ILE A 56 -5.34 5.49 -3.11
N GLU A 57 -4.76 6.17 -4.09
CA GLU A 57 -5.48 7.20 -4.84
C GLU A 57 -6.69 6.62 -5.57
N ILE A 58 -6.55 5.44 -6.18
CA ILE A 58 -7.65 4.73 -6.83
C ILE A 58 -8.72 4.30 -5.81
N ALA A 59 -8.32 3.73 -4.67
CA ALA A 59 -9.24 3.31 -3.62
C ALA A 59 -10.03 4.51 -3.05
N PHE A 60 -9.33 5.61 -2.78
CA PHE A 60 -9.94 6.83 -2.25
C PHE A 60 -10.93 7.47 -3.25
N ASP A 61 -10.61 7.49 -4.55
CA ASP A 61 -11.54 7.98 -5.58
C ASP A 61 -12.80 7.11 -5.64
N PHE A 62 -12.64 5.78 -5.57
CA PHE A 62 -13.75 4.83 -5.56
C PHE A 62 -14.66 4.99 -4.34
N ASP A 63 -14.09 5.15 -3.15
CA ASP A 63 -14.85 5.39 -1.92
C ASP A 63 -15.58 6.74 -1.93
N ARG A 64 -15.04 7.74 -2.62
CA ARG A 64 -15.64 9.08 -2.74
C ARG A 64 -16.75 9.16 -3.78
N TYR A 65 -16.62 8.40 -4.87
CA TYR A 65 -17.57 8.37 -5.97
C TYR A 65 -17.97 6.92 -6.28
N PRO A 66 -18.75 6.27 -5.40
CA PRO A 66 -19.26 4.94 -5.69
C PRO A 66 -20.07 4.99 -6.99
N GLN A 67 -19.60 4.31 -8.03
CA GLN A 67 -20.33 4.21 -9.29
C GLN A 67 -21.54 3.29 -9.05
N TYR A 68 -22.73 3.89 -9.00
CA TYR A 68 -24.03 3.21 -8.92
C TYR A 68 -24.60 2.94 -10.32
#